data_AF-B9XLL4-F1
#
_entry.id   AF-B9XLL4-F1
#
_cell.length_a   1.000
_cell.length_b   1.000
_cell.length_c   1.000
_cell.angle_alpha   90.00
_cell.angle_beta   90.00
_cell.angle_gamma   90.00
#
_symmetry.space_group_name_H-M   'P 1'
#
loop_
_entity.id
_entity.type
_entity.pdbx_description
1 polymer ?
#
loop_
_entity_poly.entity_id
_entity_poly.type
_entity_poly.pdbx_seq_one_letter_code
_entity_poly.pdbx_strand_id
1 'polypeptide(L)'
;MPPPTDFWRAWQSSPEIRTHAESWLTRNPVDWTDDDSRLSTLIHENPDLALSILFAIMQLTDDPKLLGPLGAGPMEDFLGLHGQTYIDTIHTLALRERRLREVLNHVWQGSMPKSVWHRIEILKQSRFT
;
A
#
# COMPACT_ATOMS: atom_id res chain seq x y z
N MET A 1 -9.26 -8.35 -12.80
CA MET A 1 -8.15 -7.54 -12.29
C MET A 1 -6.98 -7.62 -13.27
N PRO A 2 -6.22 -6.53 -13.46
CA PRO A 2 -4.91 -6.56 -14.08
C PRO A 2 -3.95 -7.57 -13.44
N PRO A 3 -2.91 -8.03 -14.15
CA PRO A 3 -1.80 -8.78 -13.56
C PRO A 3 -1.17 -8.04 -12.37
N PRO A 4 -0.70 -8.74 -11.32
CA PRO A 4 -0.07 -8.09 -10.16
C PRO A 4 1.12 -7.19 -10.50
N THR A 5 1.91 -7.60 -11.50
CA THR A 5 3.07 -6.81 -11.98
C THR A 5 2.66 -5.47 -12.59
N ASP A 6 1.46 -5.38 -13.14
CA ASP A 6 0.99 -4.17 -13.81
C ASP A 6 0.69 -3.10 -12.77
N PHE A 7 0.03 -3.47 -11.65
CA PHE A 7 -0.13 -2.58 -10.49
C PHE A 7 1.23 -2.09 -9.96
N TRP A 8 2.17 -3.02 -9.79
CA TRP A 8 3.48 -2.71 -9.20
C TRP A 8 4.29 -1.73 -10.04
N ARG A 9 4.18 -1.80 -11.37
CA ARG A 9 4.97 -0.99 -12.32
C ARG A 9 4.20 0.16 -12.96
N ALA A 10 2.90 0.31 -12.70
CA ALA A 10 2.05 1.28 -13.38
C ALA A 10 2.59 2.72 -13.33
N TRP A 11 3.24 3.11 -12.23
CA TRP A 11 3.85 4.44 -12.05
C TRP A 11 4.98 4.75 -13.05
N GLN A 12 5.61 3.73 -13.63
CA GLN A 12 6.70 3.90 -14.59
C GLN A 12 6.20 4.48 -15.92
N SER A 13 4.93 4.23 -16.26
CA SER A 13 4.30 4.69 -17.50
C SER A 13 3.12 5.64 -17.28
N SER A 14 2.68 5.86 -16.04
CA SER A 14 1.58 6.76 -15.70
C SER A 14 2.08 7.98 -14.91
N PRO A 15 2.13 9.17 -15.54
CA PRO A 15 2.45 10.42 -14.84
C PRO A 15 1.47 10.71 -13.70
N GLU A 16 0.20 10.38 -13.85
CA GLU A 16 -0.83 10.57 -12.81
C GLU A 16 -0.47 9.82 -11.53
N ILE A 17 -0.18 8.52 -11.63
CA ILE A 17 0.20 7.69 -10.46
C ILE A 17 1.45 8.26 -9.79
N ARG A 18 2.45 8.65 -10.60
CA ARG A 18 3.68 9.23 -10.09
C ARG A 18 3.45 10.55 -9.37
N THR A 19 2.64 11.45 -9.94
CA THR A 19 2.30 12.74 -9.32
C THR A 19 1.57 12.56 -8.00
N HIS A 20 0.62 11.62 -7.92
CA HIS A 20 -0.05 11.32 -6.65
C HIS A 20 0.92 10.78 -5.60
N ALA A 21 1.82 9.87 -5.98
CA ALA A 21 2.81 9.32 -5.08
C ALA A 21 3.80 10.38 -4.57
N GLU A 22 4.34 11.21 -5.47
CA GLU A 22 5.24 12.31 -5.11
C GLU A 22 4.54 13.34 -4.21
N SER A 23 3.28 13.69 -4.51
CA SER A 23 2.48 14.58 -3.66
C SER A 23 2.30 14.03 -2.24
N TRP A 24 2.08 12.72 -2.10
CA TRP A 24 1.98 12.07 -0.78
C TRP A 24 3.33 12.11 -0.06
N LEU A 25 4.43 11.88 -0.77
CA LEU A 25 5.79 11.88 -0.18
C LEU A 25 6.24 13.27 0.28
N THR A 26 5.80 14.34 -0.38
CA THR A 26 6.20 15.72 -0.07
C THR A 26 5.22 16.46 0.84
N ARG A 27 4.16 15.81 1.31
CA ARG A 27 3.15 16.44 2.19
C ARG A 27 3.75 16.86 3.53
N ASN A 28 3.16 17.87 4.17
CA ASN A 28 3.67 18.35 5.46
C ASN A 28 3.43 17.28 6.54
N PRO A 29 4.42 16.95 7.38
CA PRO A 29 4.24 16.05 8.52
C PRO A 29 3.09 16.41 9.47
N VAL A 30 2.71 17.68 9.57
CA VAL A 30 1.54 18.13 10.35
C VAL A 30 0.22 17.62 9.75
N ASP A 31 0.18 17.41 8.43
CA ASP A 31 -0.99 16.90 7.72
C ASP A 31 -1.16 15.38 7.91
N TRP A 32 -0.31 14.70 8.67
CA TRP A 32 -0.42 13.24 8.86
C TRP A 32 -1.54 12.85 9.81
N THR A 33 -2.11 13.81 10.55
CA THR A 33 -3.30 13.60 11.39
C THR A 33 -4.60 13.84 10.63
N ASP A 34 -4.54 14.55 9.50
CA ASP A 34 -5.63 14.55 8.53
C ASP A 34 -5.41 13.34 7.63
N ASP A 35 -6.36 12.42 7.61
CA ASP A 35 -6.40 11.40 6.56
C ASP A 35 -6.17 12.10 5.23
N ASP A 36 -5.13 11.72 4.50
CA ASP A 36 -4.82 12.33 3.21
C ASP A 36 -6.02 12.12 2.30
N SER A 37 -6.84 13.18 2.25
CA SER A 37 -8.18 13.10 1.68
C SER A 37 -8.14 12.60 0.25
N ARG A 38 -7.06 12.85 -0.50
CA ARG A 38 -6.95 12.40 -1.88
C ARG A 38 -6.72 10.91 -2.00
N LEU A 39 -5.70 10.37 -1.33
CA LEU A 39 -5.44 8.93 -1.37
C LEU A 39 -6.55 8.16 -0.68
N SER A 40 -7.09 8.67 0.43
CA SER A 40 -8.24 8.09 1.11
C SER A 40 -9.49 8.05 0.22
N THR A 41 -9.82 9.15 -0.48
CA THR A 41 -10.90 9.16 -1.47
C THR A 41 -10.66 8.13 -2.58
N LEU A 42 -9.44 8.05 -3.13
CA LEU A 42 -9.12 7.07 -4.17
C LEU A 42 -9.23 5.63 -3.68
N ILE A 43 -8.86 5.34 -2.42
CA ILE A 43 -9.06 4.01 -1.84
C ILE A 43 -10.55 3.63 -1.89
N HIS A 44 -11.47 4.56 -1.65
CA HIS A 44 -12.91 4.28 -1.68
C HIS A 44 -13.47 4.23 -3.11
N GLU A 45 -13.04 5.12 -3.99
CA GLU A 45 -13.66 5.33 -5.30
C GLU A 45 -12.99 4.55 -6.44
N ASN A 46 -11.68 4.34 -6.37
CA ASN A 46 -10.89 3.72 -7.41
C ASN A 46 -9.74 2.85 -6.84
N PRO A 47 -10.06 1.65 -6.33
CA PRO A 47 -9.09 0.80 -5.64
C PRO A 47 -7.92 0.35 -6.54
N ASP A 48 -8.13 0.18 -7.84
CA ASP A 48 -7.05 -0.18 -8.77
C ASP A 48 -5.99 0.95 -8.88
N LEU A 49 -6.45 2.19 -8.98
CA LEU A 49 -5.58 3.37 -9.01
C LEU A 49 -4.90 3.56 -7.64
N ALA A 50 -5.66 3.45 -6.55
CA ALA A 50 -5.14 3.58 -5.20
C ALA A 50 -4.02 2.56 -4.91
N LEU A 51 -4.23 1.28 -5.26
CA LEU A 51 -3.22 0.24 -5.08
C LEU A 51 -1.94 0.53 -5.87
N SER A 52 -2.08 1.00 -7.10
CA SER A 52 -0.94 1.39 -7.93
C SER A 52 -0.15 2.55 -7.32
N ILE A 53 -0.84 3.54 -6.74
CA ILE A 53 -0.23 4.67 -6.04
C ILE A 53 0.48 4.20 -4.76
N LEU A 54 -0.12 3.32 -3.95
CA LEU A 54 0.53 2.76 -2.76
C LEU A 54 1.85 2.07 -3.12
N PHE A 55 1.86 1.27 -4.19
CA PHE A 55 3.07 0.64 -4.68
C PHE A 55 4.10 1.64 -5.21
N ALA A 56 3.66 2.72 -5.84
CA ALA A 56 4.55 3.79 -6.27
C ALA A 56 5.22 4.49 -5.07
N ILE A 57 4.44 4.86 -4.05
CA ILE A 57 4.95 5.54 -2.84
C ILE A 57 6.08 4.73 -2.20
N MET A 58 5.84 3.43 -1.94
CA MET A 58 6.86 2.58 -1.29
C MET A 58 8.10 2.32 -2.14
N GLN A 59 8.02 2.48 -3.46
CA GLN A 59 9.16 2.33 -4.38
C GLN A 59 9.94 3.64 -4.57
N LEU A 60 9.30 4.79 -4.40
CA LEU A 60 9.88 6.11 -4.63
C LEU A 60 10.57 6.71 -3.39
N THR A 61 10.53 6.02 -2.24
CA THR A 61 11.20 6.46 -1.02
C THR A 61 11.94 5.33 -0.30
N ASP A 62 13.05 5.70 0.33
CA ASP A 62 13.78 4.88 1.30
C ASP A 62 13.60 5.38 2.74
N ASP A 63 12.85 6.48 2.96
CA ASP A 63 12.71 7.07 4.29
C ASP A 63 11.81 6.19 5.18
N PRO A 64 12.37 5.56 6.23
CA PRO A 64 11.57 4.73 7.14
C PRO A 64 10.50 5.54 7.88
N LYS A 65 10.68 6.86 8.03
CA LYS A 65 9.67 7.75 8.61
C LYS A 65 8.43 7.83 7.74
N LEU A 66 8.54 7.59 6.43
CA LEU A 66 7.42 7.57 5.49
C LEU A 66 6.83 6.16 5.30
N LEU A 67 7.67 5.12 5.29
CA LEU A 67 7.22 3.73 5.07
C LEU A 67 6.36 3.18 6.22
N GLY A 68 6.66 3.55 7.47
CA GLY A 68 5.87 3.15 8.63
C GLY A 68 4.42 3.65 8.55
N PRO A 69 4.18 4.97 8.46
CA PRO A 69 2.85 5.54 8.29
C PRO A 69 2.12 5.09 7.02
N LEU A 70 2.84 4.83 5.92
CA LEU A 70 2.23 4.25 4.72
C LEU A 70 1.56 2.90 5.03
N GLY A 71 2.25 2.05 5.80
CA GLY A 71 1.74 0.76 6.24
C GLY A 71 0.61 0.86 7.26
N ALA A 72 0.80 1.68 8.30
CA ALA A 72 -0.12 1.82 9.42
C ALA A 72 -1.35 2.72 9.14
N GLY A 73 -1.45 3.28 7.93
CA GLY A 73 -2.60 4.08 7.49
C GLY A 73 -3.09 3.61 6.12
N PRO A 74 -2.71 4.25 5.01
CA PRO A 74 -3.30 3.98 3.70
C PRO A 74 -3.28 2.51 3.25
N MET A 75 -2.21 1.75 3.55
CA MET A 75 -2.15 0.33 3.21
C MET A 75 -3.10 -0.51 4.09
N GLU A 76 -3.20 -0.20 5.37
CA GLU A 76 -4.14 -0.83 6.31
C GLU A 76 -5.59 -0.57 5.89
N ASP A 77 -5.92 0.69 5.57
CA ASP A 77 -7.25 1.10 5.12
C ASP A 77 -7.63 0.39 3.81
N PHE A 78 -6.70 0.35 2.86
CA PHE A 78 -6.90 -0.36 1.60
C PHE A 78 -7.19 -1.85 1.83
N LEU A 79 -6.41 -2.51 2.69
CA LEU A 79 -6.61 -3.93 2.99
C LEU A 79 -7.89 -4.17 3.78
N GLY A 80 -8.30 -3.25 4.65
CA GLY A 80 -9.56 -3.29 5.39
C GLY A 80 -10.76 -3.30 4.45
N LEU A 81 -10.76 -2.41 3.46
CA LEU A 81 -11.86 -2.25 2.51
C LEU A 81 -11.83 -3.28 1.39
N HIS A 82 -10.65 -3.55 0.83
CA HIS A 82 -10.49 -4.28 -0.43
C HIS A 82 -9.66 -5.55 -0.31
N GLY A 83 -9.13 -5.86 0.87
CA GLY A 83 -8.21 -6.98 1.06
C GLY A 83 -8.76 -8.32 0.57
N GLN A 84 -10.07 -8.58 0.73
CA GLN A 84 -10.67 -9.83 0.26
C GLN A 84 -10.56 -10.01 -1.28
N THR A 85 -10.57 -8.90 -2.02
CA THR A 85 -10.45 -8.88 -3.49
C THR A 85 -9.00 -8.93 -3.94
N TYR A 86 -8.09 -8.22 -3.24
CA TYR A 86 -6.71 -8.03 -3.69
C TYR A 86 -5.68 -8.92 -3.01
N ILE A 87 -6.05 -9.74 -2.02
CA ILE A 87 -5.09 -10.53 -1.24
C ILE A 87 -4.24 -11.49 -2.09
N ASP A 88 -4.75 -12.00 -3.21
CA ASP A 88 -3.97 -12.84 -4.13
C ASP A 88 -2.91 -12.02 -4.91
N THR A 89 -3.26 -10.79 -5.30
CA THR A 89 -2.33 -9.81 -5.87
C THR A 89 -1.22 -9.47 -4.88
N ILE A 90 -1.60 -9.12 -3.64
CA ILE A 90 -0.65 -8.81 -2.57
C ILE A 90 0.27 -10.00 -2.27
N HIS A 91 -0.30 -11.20 -2.14
CA HIS A 91 0.48 -12.42 -1.90
C HIS A 91 1.50 -12.66 -3.01
N THR A 92 1.06 -12.62 -4.27
CA THR A 92 1.93 -12.85 -5.42
C THR A 92 3.12 -11.90 -5.45
N LEU A 93 2.88 -10.61 -5.19
CA LEU A 93 3.94 -9.60 -5.14
C LEU A 93 4.81 -9.76 -3.91
N ALA A 94 4.24 -9.98 -2.73
CA ALA A 94 4.98 -10.08 -1.48
C ALA A 94 5.96 -11.26 -1.48
N LEU A 95 5.74 -12.32 -2.26
CA LEU A 95 6.72 -13.41 -2.42
C LEU A 95 8.01 -12.95 -3.14
N ARG A 96 7.94 -11.90 -3.96
CA ARG A 96 9.05 -11.44 -4.81
C ARG A 96 9.62 -10.11 -4.33
N GLU A 97 8.76 -9.22 -3.87
CA GLU A 97 9.08 -7.84 -3.57
C GLU A 97 9.32 -7.63 -2.06
N ARG A 98 10.59 -7.56 -1.67
CA ARG A 98 11.00 -7.30 -0.27
C ARG A 98 10.37 -6.01 0.28
N ARG A 99 10.32 -4.96 -0.54
CA ARG A 99 9.76 -3.67 -0.14
C ARG A 99 8.31 -3.77 0.30
N LEU A 100 7.49 -4.56 -0.40
CA LEU A 100 6.11 -4.78 0.00
C LEU A 100 6.04 -5.46 1.37
N ARG A 101 6.85 -6.49 1.61
CA ARG A 101 6.90 -7.17 2.91
C ARG A 101 7.33 -6.27 4.06
N GLU A 102 8.21 -5.29 3.80
CA GLU A 102 8.61 -4.28 4.77
C GLU A 102 7.44 -3.37 5.15
N VAL A 103 6.72 -2.83 4.17
CA VAL A 103 5.52 -2.02 4.41
C VAL A 103 4.46 -2.83 5.17
N LEU A 104 4.25 -4.10 4.78
CA LEU A 104 3.32 -5.00 5.47
C LEU A 104 3.67 -5.23 6.95
N ASN A 105 4.93 -5.08 7.37
CA ASN A 105 5.27 -5.18 8.80
C ASN A 105 4.52 -4.13 9.64
N HIS A 106 4.29 -2.95 9.06
CA HIS A 106 3.68 -1.80 9.74
C HIS A 106 2.15 -1.80 9.68
N VAL A 107 1.54 -2.70 8.91
CA VAL A 107 0.08 -2.86 8.83
C VAL A 107 -0.43 -3.55 10.10
N TRP A 108 -1.51 -3.04 10.71
CA TRP A 108 -2.22 -3.67 11.81
C TRP A 108 -3.52 -4.27 11.30
N GLN A 109 -4.16 -5.13 12.11
CA GLN A 109 -5.38 -5.82 11.66
C GLN A 109 -6.51 -4.86 11.30
N GLY A 110 -6.66 -3.75 12.02
CA GLY A 110 -7.70 -2.75 11.78
C GLY A 110 -9.08 -3.37 11.53
N SER A 111 -9.70 -2.95 10.43
CA SER A 111 -11.01 -3.44 9.96
C SER A 111 -10.95 -4.71 9.10
N MET A 112 -9.75 -5.27 8.83
CA MET A 112 -9.61 -6.45 7.97
C MET A 112 -10.35 -7.67 8.54
N PRO A 113 -11.05 -8.44 7.68
CA PRO A 113 -11.51 -9.77 8.04
C PRO A 113 -10.35 -10.66 8.50
N LYS A 114 -10.60 -11.53 9.49
CA LYS A 114 -9.57 -12.44 10.03
C LYS A 114 -8.89 -13.29 8.94
N SER A 115 -9.63 -13.68 7.91
CA SER A 115 -9.11 -14.42 6.75
C SER A 115 -8.06 -13.63 5.97
N VAL A 116 -8.29 -12.34 5.75
CA VAL A 116 -7.34 -11.43 5.10
C VAL A 116 -6.15 -11.19 6.01
N TRP A 117 -6.40 -10.84 7.27
CA TRP A 117 -5.34 -10.55 8.23
C TRP A 117 -4.36 -11.70 8.40
N HIS A 118 -4.84 -12.93 8.56
CA HIS A 118 -3.98 -14.12 8.69
C HIS A 118 -3.04 -14.27 7.48
N ARG A 119 -3.54 -14.00 6.28
CA ARG A 119 -2.73 -14.03 5.05
C ARG A 119 -1.73 -12.89 4.99
N ILE A 120 -2.03 -11.72 5.54
CA ILE A 120 -1.06 -10.61 5.62
C ILE A 120 0.04 -10.93 6.64
N GLU A 121 -0.30 -11.50 7.80
CA GLU A 121 0.67 -11.83 8.85
C GLU A 121 1.78 -12.78 8.39
N ILE A 122 1.47 -13.74 7.53
CA ILE A 122 2.46 -14.68 6.98
C ILE A 122 3.38 -14.03 5.94
N LEU A 123 2.97 -12.90 5.35
CA LEU A 123 3.72 -12.19 4.31
C LEU A 123 4.65 -11.10 4.86
N LYS A 124 4.49 -10.72 6.13
CA LYS A 124 5.34 -9.75 6.81
C LYS A 124 6.81 -10.16 6.75
N GLN A 125 7.71 -9.20 6.46
CA GLN A 125 9.16 -9.48 6.30
C GLN A 125 9.77 -10.14 7.55
N SER A 126 9.26 -9.86 8.75
CA SER A 126 9.69 -10.50 9.99
C SER A 126 9.49 -12.02 10.04
N ARG A 127 8.75 -12.60 9.09
CA ARG A 127 8.56 -14.05 8.93
C ARG A 127 9.59 -14.71 8.01
N PHE A 128 10.42 -13.92 7.32
CA PHE A 128 11.41 -14.38 6.35
C PHE A 128 12.87 -14.24 6.84
N THR A 129 13.06 -13.99 8.13
CA THR A 129 14.34 -13.86 8.85
C THR A 129 14.47 -14.96 9.88
#